data_AF-A0A316GSD2-F1
#
_entry.id   AF-A0A316GSD2-F1
#
_cell.length_a   1.000
_cell.length_b   1.000
_cell.length_c   1.000
_cell.angle_alpha   90.00
_cell.angle_beta   90.00
_cell.angle_gamma   90.00
#
_symmetry.space_group_name_H-M   'P 1'
#
loop_
_entity.id
_entity.type
_entity.pdbx_description
1 polymer ?
#
loop_
_entity_poly.entity_id
_entity_poly.type
_entity_poly.pdbx_seq_one_letter_code
_entity_poly.pdbx_strand_id
1 'polypeptide(L)'
;MTISSRDEIEVGQALRRYVSARAHGRTHPEYARLTSISAAGGDLAAWVGTSEVEARGRCDGRDFYQVRRPGLPWCQWLGLDTCIAGDHALQAFFELHATEPHHWQRLLHEVSRGKGKALREWRQRGRQAITHLTRQAEIGPDVRLPSDLADEFAVPGKGMRSLRKSFDVV
;
A
#
# COMPACT_ATOMS: atom_id res chain seq x y z
N MET A 1 5.64 -21.27 3.37
CA MET A 1 5.74 -21.02 1.92
C MET A 1 6.94 -20.11 1.67
N THR A 2 8.03 -20.66 1.16
CA THR A 2 9.21 -19.90 0.74
C THR A 2 8.90 -19.26 -0.62
N ILE A 3 8.74 -17.94 -0.64
CA ILE A 3 8.48 -17.17 -1.87
C ILE A 3 9.74 -17.21 -2.74
N SER A 4 9.61 -17.52 -4.03
CA SER A 4 10.75 -17.51 -4.96
C SER A 4 11.31 -16.08 -5.10
N SER A 5 12.62 -15.93 -5.31
CA SER A 5 13.25 -14.59 -5.43
C SER A 5 12.64 -13.76 -6.57
N ARG A 6 12.15 -14.43 -7.62
CA ARG A 6 11.43 -13.81 -8.75
C ARG A 6 10.10 -13.21 -8.31
N ASP A 7 9.34 -13.93 -7.51
CA ASP A 7 8.04 -13.48 -6.99
C ASP A 7 8.23 -12.28 -6.06
N GLU A 8 9.32 -12.22 -5.29
CA GLU A 8 9.62 -11.07 -4.42
C GLU A 8 9.87 -9.78 -5.23
N ILE A 9 10.55 -9.90 -6.38
CA ILE A 9 10.77 -8.76 -7.28
C ILE A 9 9.43 -8.25 -7.84
N GLU A 10 8.59 -9.17 -8.33
CA GLU A 10 7.29 -8.85 -8.91
C GLU A 10 6.37 -8.20 -7.86
N VAL A 11 6.28 -8.78 -6.66
CA VAL A 11 5.51 -8.20 -5.55
C VAL A 11 6.09 -6.86 -5.10
N GLY A 12 7.42 -6.69 -5.10
CA GLY A 12 8.04 -5.40 -4.83
C GLY A 12 7.66 -4.34 -5.87
N GLN A 13 7.55 -4.71 -7.14
CA GLN A 13 7.07 -3.80 -8.19
C GLN A 13 5.59 -3.47 -8.00
N ALA A 14 4.76 -4.48 -7.72
CA ALA A 14 3.35 -4.30 -7.39
C ALA A 14 3.15 -3.37 -6.19
N LEU A 15 3.96 -3.52 -5.12
CA LEU A 15 3.97 -2.67 -3.94
C LEU A 15 4.23 -1.21 -4.31
N ARG A 16 5.25 -0.94 -5.13
CA ARG A 16 5.55 0.43 -5.59
C ARG A 16 4.39 1.02 -6.39
N ARG A 17 3.79 0.24 -7.30
CA ARG A 17 2.60 0.68 -8.06
C ARG A 17 1.42 0.99 -7.14
N TYR A 18 1.16 0.13 -6.16
CA TYR A 18 0.07 0.28 -5.20
C TYR A 18 0.22 1.56 -4.37
N VAL A 19 1.41 1.77 -3.79
CA VAL A 19 1.70 2.96 -2.97
C VAL A 19 1.66 4.23 -3.82
N SER A 20 2.18 4.19 -5.05
CA SER A 20 2.10 5.32 -5.99
C SER A 20 0.65 5.67 -6.33
N ALA A 21 -0.17 4.66 -6.68
CA ALA A 21 -1.59 4.85 -6.97
C ALA A 21 -2.33 5.49 -5.79
N ARG A 22 -2.11 4.99 -4.57
CA ARG A 22 -2.64 5.54 -3.31
C ARG A 22 -2.19 6.98 -3.06
N ALA A 23 -0.89 7.25 -3.15
CA ALA A 23 -0.30 8.56 -2.87
C ALA A 23 -0.82 9.65 -3.83
N HIS A 24 -1.19 9.27 -5.04
CA HIS A 24 -1.74 10.16 -6.06
C HIS A 24 -3.28 10.13 -6.14
N GLY A 25 -3.95 9.31 -5.32
CA GLY A 25 -5.41 9.13 -5.38
C GLY A 25 -5.92 8.55 -6.72
N ARG A 26 -5.06 7.83 -7.47
CA ARG A 26 -5.39 7.28 -8.78
C ARG A 26 -5.84 5.82 -8.66
N THR A 27 -7.15 5.60 -8.75
CA THR A 27 -7.73 4.26 -8.78
C THR A 27 -7.53 3.60 -10.14
N HIS A 28 -7.46 2.28 -10.17
CA HIS A 28 -7.41 1.51 -11.41
C HIS A 28 -8.75 1.64 -12.14
N PRO A 29 -8.76 2.02 -13.43
CA PRO A 29 -9.99 2.17 -14.19
C PRO A 29 -10.68 0.82 -14.39
N GLU A 30 -12.02 0.82 -14.34
CA GLU A 30 -12.83 -0.37 -14.60
C GLU A 30 -13.14 -0.55 -16.08
N TYR A 31 -13.07 0.52 -16.86
CA TYR A 31 -13.29 0.55 -18.30
C TYR A 31 -12.07 1.13 -19.00
N ALA A 32 -11.67 0.53 -20.12
CA ALA A 32 -10.54 1.02 -20.89
C ALA A 32 -10.79 0.87 -22.40
N ARG A 33 -10.00 1.55 -23.24
CA ARG A 33 -9.96 1.37 -24.69
C ARG A 33 -8.52 1.50 -25.19
N LEU A 34 -8.16 0.76 -26.24
CA LEU A 34 -6.89 0.97 -26.92
C LEU A 34 -7.09 2.12 -27.91
N THR A 35 -6.30 3.18 -27.77
CA THR A 35 -6.29 4.28 -28.73
C THR A 35 -4.93 4.38 -29.39
N SER A 36 -4.90 4.69 -30.68
CA SER A 36 -3.70 5.23 -31.32
C SER A 36 -3.61 6.73 -31.01
N ILE A 37 -2.40 7.18 -30.67
CA ILE A 37 -2.05 8.59 -30.51
C ILE A 37 -1.00 8.87 -31.58
N SER A 38 -1.33 9.70 -32.56
CA SER A 38 -0.33 10.16 -33.54
C SER A 38 0.54 11.22 -32.88
N ALA A 39 1.78 10.87 -32.55
CA ALA A 39 2.79 11.84 -32.16
C ALA A 39 3.64 12.19 -33.40
N ALA A 40 4.37 13.31 -33.36
CA ALA A 40 5.19 13.80 -34.48
C ALA A 40 6.32 12.84 -34.97
N GLY A 41 6.36 11.60 -34.48
CA GLY A 41 7.28 10.54 -34.88
C GLY A 41 6.64 9.14 -35.02
N GLY A 42 5.31 9.03 -35.10
CA GLY A 42 4.60 7.76 -35.36
C GLY A 42 3.32 7.57 -34.54
N ASP A 43 2.57 6.52 -34.87
CA ASP A 43 1.38 6.09 -34.12
C ASP A 43 1.77 5.24 -32.92
N LEU A 44 1.46 5.73 -31.72
CA LEU A 44 1.63 5.00 -30.46
C LEU A 44 0.29 4.43 -30.01
N ALA A 45 0.24 3.13 -29.72
CA ALA A 45 -0.93 2.52 -29.10
C ALA A 45 -0.86 2.68 -27.57
N ALA A 46 -1.90 3.25 -26.97
CA ALA A 46 -2.00 3.47 -25.54
C ALA A 46 -3.37 3.04 -25.00
N TRP A 47 -3.40 2.47 -23.80
CA TRP A 47 -4.64 2.20 -23.09
C TRP A 47 -5.12 3.46 -22.38
N VAL A 48 -6.38 3.83 -22.62
CA VAL A 48 -7.05 4.95 -21.95
C VAL A 48 -8.12 4.38 -21.04
N GLY A 49 -8.02 4.66 -19.73
CA GLY A 49 -9.02 4.30 -18.74
C GLY A 49 -10.11 5.36 -18.59
N THR A 50 -11.32 4.96 -18.20
CA THR A 50 -12.46 5.86 -18.02
C THR A 50 -13.41 5.37 -16.93
N SER A 51 -14.35 6.23 -16.55
CA SER A 51 -15.47 5.89 -15.64
C SER A 51 -16.60 5.16 -16.37
N GLU A 52 -17.47 4.48 -15.62
CA GLU A 52 -18.65 3.81 -16.20
C GLU A 52 -19.58 4.76 -16.96
N VAL A 53 -19.78 5.97 -16.42
CA VAL A 53 -20.67 6.98 -17.01
C VAL A 53 -20.15 7.42 -18.38
N GLU A 54 -18.86 7.72 -18.47
CA GLU A 54 -18.19 8.09 -19.73
C GLU A 54 -18.15 6.93 -20.74
N ALA A 55 -17.89 5.70 -20.26
CA ALA A 55 -17.91 4.50 -21.10
C ALA A 55 -19.29 4.28 -21.75
N ARG A 56 -20.38 4.48 -20.99
CA ARG A 56 -21.76 4.35 -21.50
C ARG A 56 -22.17 5.54 -22.39
N GLY A 57 -21.65 6.73 -22.10
CA GLY A 57 -21.96 7.98 -22.82
C GLY A 57 -21.37 8.10 -24.22
N ARG A 58 -20.56 7.13 -24.67
CA ARG A 58 -19.85 7.14 -25.97
C ARG A 58 -19.09 8.45 -26.23
N CYS A 59 -18.30 8.91 -25.25
CA CYS A 59 -17.36 10.01 -25.49
C CYS A 59 -16.47 9.67 -26.71
N ASP A 60 -16.60 10.48 -27.76
CA ASP A 60 -15.93 10.35 -29.07
C ASP A 60 -16.41 9.20 -29.99
N GLY A 61 -17.56 8.58 -29.70
CA GLY A 61 -18.15 7.55 -30.56
C GLY A 61 -17.36 6.22 -30.64
N ARG A 62 -16.36 6.02 -29.78
CA ARG A 62 -15.60 4.77 -29.69
C ARG A 62 -15.90 4.05 -28.39
N ASP A 63 -16.13 2.74 -28.49
CA ASP A 63 -16.51 1.91 -27.36
C ASP A 63 -15.34 1.64 -26.40
N PHE A 64 -15.67 1.61 -25.10
CA PHE A 64 -14.79 1.13 -24.04
C PHE A 64 -15.18 -0.30 -23.68
N TYR A 65 -14.20 -1.12 -23.32
CA TYR A 65 -14.43 -2.47 -22.79
C TYR A 65 -14.30 -2.47 -21.27
N GLN A 66 -15.09 -3.31 -20.61
CA GLN A 66 -15.01 -3.50 -19.17
C GLN A 66 -13.80 -4.39 -18.84
N VAL A 67 -12.85 -3.84 -18.08
CA VAL A 67 -11.64 -4.54 -17.60
C VAL A 67 -11.96 -5.37 -16.36
N ARG A 68 -12.78 -4.81 -15.46
CA ARG A 68 -13.20 -5.49 -14.23
C ARG A 68 -14.21 -6.58 -14.58
N ARG A 69 -13.92 -7.82 -14.19
CA ARG A 69 -14.84 -8.96 -14.34
C ARG A 69 -15.63 -9.16 -13.04
N PRO A 70 -16.97 -9.05 -13.06
CA PRO A 70 -17.78 -9.34 -11.88
C PRO A 70 -17.50 -10.74 -11.35
N GLY A 71 -17.42 -10.89 -10.03
CA GLY A 71 -17.14 -12.16 -9.35
C GLY A 71 -15.66 -12.55 -9.25
N LEU A 72 -14.74 -11.85 -9.93
CA LEU A 72 -13.30 -12.03 -9.72
C LEU A 72 -12.74 -11.00 -8.72
N PRO A 73 -11.69 -11.36 -7.95
CA PRO A 73 -10.99 -10.42 -7.08
C PRO A 73 -10.49 -9.20 -7.84
N TRP A 74 -10.67 -8.02 -7.24
CA TRP A 74 -10.27 -6.75 -7.81
C TRP A 74 -9.68 -5.85 -6.73
N CYS A 75 -8.47 -5.35 -6.97
CA CYS A 75 -7.84 -4.33 -6.17
C CYS A 75 -8.18 -2.96 -6.77
N GLN A 76 -8.77 -2.06 -5.97
CA GLN A 76 -9.10 -0.70 -6.42
C GLN A 76 -7.90 0.07 -6.99
N TRP A 77 -6.68 -0.26 -6.57
CA TRP A 77 -5.45 0.45 -6.95
C TRP A 77 -4.63 -0.27 -8.02
N LEU A 78 -4.78 -1.58 -8.16
CA LEU A 78 -3.96 -2.42 -9.05
C LEU A 78 -4.78 -3.26 -10.05
N GLY A 79 -6.10 -3.17 -10.02
CA GLY A 79 -6.99 -3.94 -10.88
C GLY A 79 -6.97 -5.43 -10.56
N LEU A 80 -6.64 -6.26 -11.54
CA LEU A 80 -6.60 -7.72 -11.40
C LEU A 80 -5.45 -8.21 -10.50
N ASP A 81 -4.42 -7.38 -10.31
CA ASP A 81 -3.32 -7.70 -9.41
C ASP A 81 -3.74 -7.46 -7.95
N THR A 82 -4.10 -8.55 -7.27
CA THR A 82 -4.57 -8.55 -5.89
C THR A 82 -3.49 -8.96 -4.89
N CYS A 83 -2.23 -9.13 -5.30
CA CYS A 83 -1.18 -9.67 -4.43
C CYS A 83 -0.95 -8.80 -3.17
N ILE A 84 -1.08 -7.48 -3.29
CA ILE A 84 -0.96 -6.56 -2.15
C ILE A 84 -2.24 -6.57 -1.31
N ALA A 85 -3.41 -6.60 -1.94
CA ALA A 85 -4.71 -6.62 -1.26
C ALA A 85 -4.91 -7.90 -0.44
N GLY A 86 -4.42 -9.04 -0.94
CA GLY A 86 -4.45 -10.33 -0.23
C GLY A 86 -3.35 -10.52 0.81
N ASP A 87 -2.40 -9.59 0.93
CA ASP A 87 -1.32 -9.69 1.92
C ASP A 87 -1.73 -9.02 3.23
N HIS A 88 -2.28 -9.83 4.15
CA HIS A 88 -2.75 -9.35 5.45
C HIS A 88 -1.67 -8.63 6.27
N ALA A 89 -0.40 -9.04 6.16
CA ALA A 89 0.67 -8.36 6.88
C ALA A 89 0.88 -6.95 6.33
N LEU A 90 0.90 -6.78 5.01
CA LEU A 90 0.98 -5.44 4.41
C LEU A 90 -0.26 -4.60 4.71
N GLN A 91 -1.46 -5.19 4.66
CA GLN A 91 -2.69 -4.47 5.01
C GLN A 91 -2.64 -3.95 6.45
N ALA A 92 -2.26 -4.79 7.42
CA ALA A 92 -2.09 -4.37 8.82
C ALA A 92 -1.04 -3.26 8.97
N PHE A 93 0.08 -3.35 8.22
CA PHE A 93 1.07 -2.27 8.22
C PHE A 93 0.48 -0.95 7.72
N PHE A 94 -0.25 -0.97 6.60
CA PHE A 94 -0.87 0.23 6.04
C PHE A 94 -1.96 0.82 6.94
N GLU A 95 -2.78 -0.01 7.57
CA GLU A 95 -3.79 0.47 8.53
C GLU A 95 -3.17 1.25 9.69
N LEU A 96 -2.01 0.81 10.17
CA LEU A 96 -1.30 1.47 11.27
C LEU A 96 -0.49 2.70 10.84
N HIS A 97 0.07 2.71 9.62
CA HIS A 97 1.06 3.72 9.22
C HIS A 97 0.58 4.68 8.12
N ALA A 98 -0.56 4.40 7.47
CA ALA A 98 -1.07 5.13 6.32
C ALA A 98 -2.50 5.66 6.54
N THR A 99 -2.78 6.10 7.76
CA THR A 99 -4.08 6.67 8.18
C THR A 99 -4.45 7.97 7.47
N GLU A 100 -3.47 8.83 7.20
CA GLU A 100 -3.69 10.12 6.53
C GLU A 100 -3.14 10.14 5.09
N PRO A 101 -3.71 10.97 4.19
CA PRO A 101 -3.27 11.05 2.79
C PRO A 101 -1.77 11.33 2.62
N HIS A 102 -1.20 12.18 3.47
CA HIS A 102 0.21 12.58 3.37
C HIS A 102 1.19 11.45 3.76
N HIS A 103 0.75 10.46 4.54
CA HIS A 103 1.56 9.28 4.86
C HIS A 103 1.92 8.46 3.61
N TRP A 104 1.02 8.42 2.63
CA TRP A 104 1.27 7.69 1.39
C TRP A 104 2.42 8.28 0.57
N GLN A 105 2.61 9.60 0.60
CA GLN A 105 3.75 10.26 -0.04
C GLN A 105 5.08 9.89 0.63
N ARG A 106 5.10 9.83 1.98
CA ARG A 106 6.27 9.33 2.72
C ARG A 106 6.60 7.89 2.34
N LEU A 107 5.60 7.01 2.35
CA LEU A 107 5.77 5.60 1.96
C LEU A 107 6.22 5.46 0.51
N LEU A 108 5.75 6.34 -0.39
CA LEU A 108 6.18 6.35 -1.79
C LEU A 108 7.68 6.65 -1.93
N HIS A 109 8.19 7.60 -1.15
CA HIS A 109 9.63 7.87 -1.11
C HIS A 109 10.42 6.68 -0.58
N GLU A 110 9.97 6.03 0.50
CA GLU A 110 10.61 4.85 1.08
C GLU A 110 10.66 3.67 0.09
N VAL A 111 9.52 3.32 -0.52
CA VAL A 111 9.47 2.18 -1.47
C VAL A 111 10.23 2.46 -2.76
N SER A 112 10.31 3.73 -3.19
CA SER A 112 11.07 4.13 -4.37
C SER A 112 12.59 4.00 -4.16
N ARG A 113 13.08 4.20 -2.92
CA ARG A 113 14.50 3.98 -2.56
C ARG A 113 14.88 2.51 -2.52
N GLY A 114 13.94 1.61 -2.20
CA GLY A 114 14.25 0.18 -2.09
C GLY A 114 13.03 -0.71 -1.91
N LYS A 115 12.34 -1.03 -3.00
CA LYS A 115 11.10 -1.82 -2.99
C LYS A 115 11.18 -3.16 -2.27
N GLY A 116 12.26 -3.92 -2.46
CA GLY A 116 12.45 -5.22 -1.79
C GLY A 116 12.70 -5.10 -0.29
N LYS A 117 13.51 -4.10 0.11
CA LYS A 117 13.76 -3.81 1.52
C LYS A 117 12.47 -3.37 2.22
N ALA A 118 11.75 -2.40 1.62
CA ALA A 118 10.47 -1.92 2.11
C ALA A 118 9.46 -3.06 2.24
N LEU A 119 9.33 -3.91 1.21
CA LEU A 119 8.43 -5.07 1.24
C LEU A 119 8.71 -5.99 2.44
N ARG A 120 9.97 -6.37 2.67
CA ARG A 120 10.34 -7.26 3.79
C ARG A 120 10.10 -6.61 5.15
N GLU A 121 10.54 -5.37 5.31
CA GLU A 121 10.43 -4.61 6.56
C GLU A 121 8.97 -4.35 6.94
N TRP A 122 8.16 -3.91 5.98
CA TRP A 122 6.74 -3.62 6.21
C TRP A 122 5.94 -4.88 6.48
N ARG A 123 6.21 -5.98 5.76
CA ARG A 123 5.62 -7.29 6.08
C ARG A 123 6.00 -7.76 7.48
N GLN A 124 7.25 -7.57 7.89
CA GLN A 124 7.69 -7.94 9.23
C GLN A 124 6.95 -7.14 10.29
N ARG A 125 6.85 -5.82 10.15
CA ARG A 125 6.10 -4.95 11.09
C ARG A 125 4.61 -5.28 11.12
N GLY A 126 4.02 -5.55 9.96
CA GLY A 126 2.63 -6.00 9.87
C GLY A 126 2.37 -7.32 10.60
N ARG A 127 3.26 -8.31 10.44
CA ARG A 127 3.17 -9.57 11.20
C ARG A 127 3.31 -9.36 12.71
N GLN A 128 4.20 -8.46 13.13
CA GLN A 128 4.36 -8.09 14.54
C GLN A 128 3.07 -7.48 15.09
N ALA A 129 2.46 -6.56 14.34
CA ALA A 129 1.19 -5.94 14.72
C ALA A 129 0.05 -6.98 14.85
N ILE A 130 -0.10 -7.87 13.86
CA ILE A 130 -1.11 -8.94 13.93
C ILE A 130 -0.88 -9.81 15.15
N THR A 131 0.37 -10.27 15.36
CA THR A 131 0.73 -11.10 16.52
C THR A 131 0.40 -10.40 17.84
N HIS A 132 0.70 -9.11 17.95
CA HIS A 132 0.39 -8.32 19.14
C HIS A 132 -1.11 -8.24 19.39
N LEU A 133 -1.90 -7.95 18.34
CA LEU A 133 -3.36 -7.87 18.44
C LEU A 133 -3.99 -9.23 18.78
N THR A 134 -3.51 -10.33 18.20
CA THR A 134 -3.97 -11.68 18.52
C THR A 134 -3.71 -12.01 19.99
N ARG A 135 -2.49 -11.74 20.49
CA ARG A 135 -2.17 -11.92 21.91
C ARG A 135 -3.04 -11.07 22.84
N GLN A 136 -3.31 -9.82 22.44
CA GLN A 136 -4.17 -8.94 23.23
C GLN A 136 -5.61 -9.48 23.28
N ALA A 137 -6.11 -10.03 22.17
CA ALA A 137 -7.43 -10.65 22.11
C ALA A 137 -7.54 -11.90 22.98
N GLU A 138 -6.46 -12.70 23.10
CA GLU A 138 -6.41 -13.90 23.96
C GLU A 138 -6.45 -13.58 25.47
N ILE A 139 -5.83 -12.48 25.89
CA ILE A 139 -5.76 -12.08 27.30
C ILE A 139 -7.02 -11.31 27.73
N GLY A 140 -7.69 -10.65 26.78
CA GLY A 140 -8.89 -9.85 27.00
C GLY A 140 -8.63 -8.34 26.88
N PRO A 141 -9.67 -7.54 26.54
CA PRO A 141 -9.52 -6.12 26.17
C PRO A 141 -9.00 -5.23 27.31
N ASP A 142 -9.15 -5.66 28.57
CA ASP A 142 -8.79 -4.89 29.76
C ASP A 142 -7.31 -5.04 30.17
N VAL A 143 -6.57 -5.98 29.57
CA VAL A 143 -5.14 -6.16 29.85
C VAL A 143 -4.32 -5.57 28.71
N ARG A 144 -3.77 -4.37 28.94
CA ARG A 144 -2.77 -3.80 28.04
C ARG A 144 -1.51 -4.65 28.13
N LEU A 145 -1.11 -5.24 27.00
CA LEU A 145 0.17 -5.93 26.89
C LEU A 145 1.31 -4.96 27.24
N PRO A 146 2.35 -5.43 27.94
CA PRO A 146 3.52 -4.62 28.22
C PRO A 146 4.11 -4.12 26.91
N SER A 147 4.23 -2.80 26.82
CA SER A 147 4.87 -2.11 25.72
C SER A 147 6.24 -1.69 26.23
N ASP A 148 7.31 -1.93 25.47
CA ASP A 148 8.66 -1.51 25.86
C ASP A 148 8.72 -0.01 26.23
N LEU A 149 7.89 0.82 25.57
CA LEU A 149 7.69 2.24 25.91
C LEU A 149 6.93 2.40 27.23
N ALA A 150 5.84 1.68 27.45
CA ALA A 150 5.09 1.78 28.70
C ALA A 150 5.92 1.32 29.91
N ASP A 151 6.76 0.29 29.75
CA ASP A 151 7.64 -0.23 30.80
C ASP A 151 8.80 0.73 31.12
N GLU A 152 9.33 1.45 30.11
CA GLU A 152 10.37 2.47 30.30
C GLU A 152 9.88 3.64 31.16
N PHE A 153 8.60 4.02 31.03
CA PHE A 153 7.96 5.12 31.77
C PHE A 153 7.22 4.68 33.04
N ALA A 154 7.07 3.37 33.29
CA ALA A 154 6.44 2.85 34.51
C ALA A 154 7.34 2.97 35.76
N VAL A 155 8.65 3.19 35.56
CA VAL A 155 9.62 3.34 36.66
C VAL A 155 9.53 4.75 37.26
N PRO A 156 9.31 4.89 38.59
CA PRO A 156 9.34 6.20 39.26
C PRO A 156 10.65 6.94 38.96
N GLY A 157 10.55 8.13 38.35
CA GLY A 157 11.70 8.98 38.01
C GLY A 157 12.13 8.98 36.54
N LYS A 158 11.54 8.15 35.68
CA LYS A 158 11.81 8.13 34.21
C LYS A 158 10.70 8.78 33.37
N GLY A 159 9.98 9.78 33.87
CA GLY A 159 8.92 10.46 33.09
C GLY A 159 9.47 11.18 31.85
N MET A 160 8.60 11.64 30.93
CA MET A 160 8.96 12.35 29.67
C MET A 160 10.00 13.49 29.81
N ARG A 161 10.22 14.02 31.02
CA ARG A 161 11.24 15.02 31.34
C ARG A 161 12.68 14.48 31.42
N SER A 162 12.89 13.17 31.49
CA SER A 162 14.21 12.54 31.54
C SER A 162 14.81 12.24 30.17
N LEU A 163 14.08 12.54 29.08
CA LEU A 163 14.64 12.53 27.72
C LEU A 163 15.71 13.63 27.63
N ARG A 164 16.96 13.27 27.95
CA ARG A 164 18.11 14.11 27.58
C ARG A 164 18.07 14.26 26.07
N LYS A 165 18.04 15.52 25.59
CA LYS A 165 18.29 15.86 24.18
C LYS A 165 19.62 15.24 23.77
N SER A 166 19.61 14.07 23.14
CA SER A 166 20.70 13.62 22.29
C SER A 166 20.52 14.31 20.92
N PHE A 167 20.78 15.62 20.93
CA PHE A 167 21.23 16.33 19.73
C PHE A 167 22.76 16.38 19.83
N ASP A 168 23.41 15.32 19.37
CA ASP A 168 24.78 15.37 18.87
C ASP A 168 24.62 15.04 17.38
N VAL A 169 24.59 15.99 16.45
CA VAL A 169 25.76 16.68 15.86
C VAL A 169 26.99 15.77 15.85
N VAL A 170 27.15 14.95 14.80
CA VAL A 170 28.12 15.12 13.70
C VAL A 170 27.62 14.30 12.50
#